data_AF-A0A438GXC6-F1
#
_entry.id   AF-A0A438GXC6-F1
#
_cell.length_a   1.000
_cell.length_b   1.000
_cell.length_c   1.000
_cell.angle_alpha   90.00
_cell.angle_beta   90.00
_cell.angle_gamma   90.00
#
_symmetry.space_group_name_H-M   'P 1'
#
loop_
_entity.id
_entity.type
_entity.pdbx_description
1 polymer ?
#
loop_
_entity_poly.entity_id
_entity_poly.type
_entity_poly.pdbx_seq_one_letter_code
_entity_poly.pdbx_strand_id
1 'polypeptide(L)'
;MLGVSGVPSVIQFSLMLFLPESPRWLYLKGNKSQAISVLSKIYDPERLEDEIDQLAAAAEEERQRKNAVRYRDVFKSKEMRLAFLAGLDFR
;
A
#
# COMPACT_ATOMS: atom_id res chain seq x y z
N MET A 1 3.12 -33.81 5.99
CA MET A 1 2.47 -32.52 6.31
C MET A 1 3.06 -31.30 5.59
N LEU A 2 4.15 -31.40 4.80
CA LEU A 2 4.70 -30.27 4.03
C LEU A 2 4.10 -30.11 2.62
N GLY A 3 3.56 -31.18 2.03
CA GLY A 3 2.93 -31.13 0.70
C GLY A 3 1.62 -30.34 0.67
N VAL A 4 0.80 -30.44 1.72
CA VAL A 4 -0.49 -29.74 1.82
C VAL A 4 -0.31 -28.24 2.09
N SER A 5 0.74 -27.83 2.82
CA SER A 5 1.07 -26.41 3.02
C SER A 5 1.79 -25.77 1.83
N GLY A 6 2.36 -26.56 0.92
CA GLY A 6 2.99 -26.06 -0.30
C GLY A 6 1.97 -25.59 -1.34
N VAL A 7 0.80 -26.25 -1.41
CA VAL A 7 -0.23 -25.94 -2.40
C VAL A 7 -0.77 -24.50 -2.25
N PRO A 8 -1.18 -24.01 -1.06
CA PRO A 8 -1.58 -22.62 -0.88
C PRO A 8 -0.48 -21.62 -1.26
N SER A 9 0.77 -21.92 -0.92
CA SER A 9 1.92 -21.03 -1.20
C SER A 9 2.22 -20.92 -2.69
N VAL A 10 2.14 -22.03 -3.44
CA VAL A 10 2.32 -22.02 -4.90
C VAL A 10 1.17 -21.27 -5.57
N ILE A 11 -0.07 -21.51 -5.15
CA ILE A 11 -1.24 -20.79 -5.67
C ILE A 11 -1.11 -19.29 -5.39
N GLN A 12 -0.75 -18.90 -4.15
CA GLN A 12 -0.52 -17.52 -3.77
C GLN A 12 0.58 -16.86 -4.61
N PHE A 13 1.69 -17.57 -4.84
CA PHE A 13 2.81 -17.09 -5.64
C PHE A 13 2.39 -16.89 -7.11
N SER A 14 1.70 -17.86 -7.69
CA SER A 14 1.17 -17.74 -9.06
C SER A 14 0.19 -16.57 -9.17
N LEU A 15 -0.72 -16.38 -8.22
CA LEU A 15 -1.65 -15.25 -8.20
C LEU A 15 -0.94 -13.89 -8.08
N MET A 16 0.15 -13.81 -7.32
CA MET A 16 0.93 -12.57 -7.21
C MET A 16 1.54 -12.13 -8.56
N LEU A 17 1.85 -13.07 -9.46
CA LEU A 17 2.38 -12.73 -10.80
C LEU A 17 1.34 -12.07 -11.71
N PHE A 18 0.04 -12.32 -11.46
CA PHE A 18 -1.06 -11.76 -12.25
C PHE A 18 -1.67 -10.50 -11.63
N LEU A 19 -1.30 -10.16 -10.39
CA LEU A 19 -1.89 -9.02 -9.70
C LEU A 19 -1.33 -7.72 -10.31
N PRO A 20 -2.18 -6.79 -10.75
CA PRO A 20 -1.71 -5.50 -11.25
C PRO A 20 -0.96 -4.77 -10.14
N GLU A 21 0.05 -3.99 -10.51
CA GLU A 21 0.75 -3.15 -9.54
C GLU A 21 -0.23 -2.18 -8.86
N SER A 22 0.04 -1.87 -7.60
CA SER A 22 -0.81 -0.98 -6.81
C SER A 22 -0.93 0.39 -7.52
N PRO A 23 -2.16 0.89 -7.77
CA PRO A 23 -2.36 2.17 -8.43
C PRO A 23 -1.76 3.33 -7.64
N ARG A 24 -1.73 3.24 -6.31
CA ARG A 24 -1.04 4.19 -5.43
C ARG A 24 0.47 4.21 -5.68
N TRP A 25 1.09 3.05 -5.84
CA TRP A 25 2.51 2.93 -6.10
C TRP A 25 2.89 3.47 -7.48
N LEU A 26 2.09 3.15 -8.51
CA LEU A 26 2.25 3.70 -9.86
C LEU A 26 2.13 5.22 -9.85
N TYR A 27 1.20 5.77 -9.09
CA TYR A 27 1.01 7.21 -8.93
C TYR A 27 2.21 7.87 -8.23
N LEU A 28 2.69 7.30 -7.11
CA LEU A 28 3.87 7.78 -6.39
C LEU A 28 5.16 7.71 -7.22
N LYS A 29 5.26 6.75 -8.14
CA LYS A 29 6.39 6.61 -9.07
C LYS A 29 6.37 7.63 -10.21
N GLY A 30 5.31 8.45 -10.32
CA GLY A 30 5.13 9.45 -11.37
C GLY A 30 4.44 8.93 -12.64
N ASN A 31 3.98 7.68 -12.63
CA ASN A 31 3.37 7.05 -13.80
C ASN A 31 1.83 7.11 -13.74
N LYS A 32 1.29 8.33 -13.78
CA LYS A 32 -0.15 8.60 -13.61
C LYS A 32 -1.02 7.89 -14.63
N SER A 33 -0.60 7.82 -15.90
CA SER A 33 -1.37 7.18 -16.97
C SER A 33 -1.61 5.68 -16.71
N GLN A 34 -0.58 4.96 -16.24
CA GLN A 34 -0.74 3.55 -15.87
C GLN A 34 -1.59 3.37 -14.61
N ALA A 35 -1.46 4.28 -13.63
CA ALA A 35 -2.32 4.25 -12.45
C ALA A 35 -3.80 4.39 -12.82
N ILE A 36 -4.14 5.32 -13.72
CA ILE A 36 -5.51 5.54 -14.22
C ILE A 36 -6.02 4.30 -14.97
N SER A 37 -5.18 3.68 -15.81
CA SER A 37 -5.52 2.45 -16.54
C SER A 37 -5.80 1.25 -15.62
N VAL A 38 -5.13 1.18 -14.46
CA VAL A 38 -5.40 0.16 -13.44
C VAL A 38 -6.66 0.53 -12.64
N LEU A 39 -6.83 1.80 -12.28
CA LEU A 39 -7.98 2.28 -11.52
C LEU A 39 -9.30 2.14 -12.31
N SER A 40 -9.26 2.37 -13.63
CA SER A 40 -10.41 2.21 -14.53
C SER A 40 -10.86 0.77 -14.74
N LYS A 41 -10.02 -0.21 -14.40
CA LYS A 41 -10.40 -1.64 -14.36
C LYS A 41 -11.11 -2.02 -13.07
N ILE A 42 -11.02 -1.18 -12.04
CA ILE A 42 -11.53 -1.46 -10.69
C ILE A 42 -12.80 -0.63 -10.41
N TYR A 43 -12.84 0.63 -10.87
CA TYR A 43 -13.93 1.57 -10.62
C TYR A 43 -14.64 1.97 -11.91
N ASP A 44 -15.95 2.20 -11.80
CA ASP A 44 -16.75 2.78 -12.87
C ASP A 44 -16.22 4.16 -13.29
N PRO A 45 -16.33 4.52 -14.58
CA PRO A 45 -15.78 5.78 -15.11
C PRO A 45 -16.35 7.03 -14.44
N GLU A 46 -17.58 6.98 -13.91
CA GLU A 46 -18.21 8.11 -13.22
C GLU A 46 -17.57 8.42 -11.85
N ARG A 47 -17.02 7.42 -11.17
CA ARG A 47 -16.33 7.59 -9.86
C ARG A 47 -14.82 7.60 -9.98
N LEU A 48 -14.31 7.28 -11.17
CA LEU A 48 -12.89 7.16 -11.45
C LEU A 48 -12.16 8.49 -11.25
N GLU A 49 -12.71 9.60 -11.75
CA GLU A 49 -12.10 10.93 -11.64
C GLU A 49 -11.99 11.38 -10.18
N ASP A 50 -13.09 11.25 -9.41
CA ASP A 50 -13.11 11.57 -7.98
C ASP A 50 -12.09 10.74 -7.19
N GLU A 51 -11.98 9.44 -7.48
CA GLU A 51 -11.00 8.56 -6.84
C GLU A 51 -9.56 8.91 -7.21
N ILE A 52 -9.30 9.30 -8.47
CA ILE A 52 -7.97 9.75 -8.90
C ILE A 52 -7.57 11.02 -8.15
N ASP A 53 -8.48 11.98 -7.98
CA ASP A 53 -8.21 13.22 -7.26
C ASP A 53 -7.98 12.98 -5.77
N GLN A 54 -8.76 12.11 -5.14
CA GLN A 54 -8.53 11.69 -3.75
C GLN A 54 -7.17 10.98 -3.60
N LEU A 55 -6.83 10.09 -4.54
CA LEU A 55 -5.55 9.40 -4.57
C LEU A 55 -4.39 10.40 -4.71
N ALA A 56 -4.57 11.42 -5.55
CA ALA A 56 -3.60 12.47 -5.78
C ALA A 56 -3.33 13.30 -4.52
N ALA A 57 -4.40 13.74 -3.85
CA ALA A 57 -4.32 14.48 -2.60
C ALA A 57 -3.61 13.68 -1.50
N ALA A 58 -4.03 12.42 -1.31
CA ALA A 58 -3.42 11.53 -0.32
C ALA A 58 -1.94 11.24 -0.62
N ALA A 59 -1.58 11.07 -1.90
CA ALA A 59 -0.18 10.83 -2.30
C ALA A 59 0.73 12.04 -2.04
N GLU A 60 0.23 13.26 -2.21
CA GLU A 60 0.98 14.48 -1.91
C GLU A 60 1.17 14.66 -0.39
N GLU A 61 0.13 14.41 0.41
CA GLU A 61 0.25 14.40 1.87
C GLU A 61 1.27 13.36 2.37
N GLU A 62 1.25 12.15 1.79
CA GLU A 62 2.19 11.08 2.10
C GLU A 62 3.63 11.49 1.75
N ARG A 63 3.83 12.17 0.61
CA ARG A 63 5.13 12.69 0.20
C ARG A 63 5.66 13.73 1.18
N GLN A 64 4.80 14.61 1.70
CA GLN A 64 5.19 15.57 2.74
C GLN A 64 5.48 14.90 4.09
N ARG A 65 4.67 13.90 4.49
CA ARG A 65 4.86 13.16 5.74
C ARG A 65 6.08 12.25 5.74
N LYS A 66 6.45 11.66 4.60
CA LYS A 66 7.64 10.78 4.49
C LYS A 66 8.95 11.48 4.85
N ASN A 67 9.04 12.80 4.68
CA ASN A 67 10.20 13.56 5.13
C ASN A 67 10.20 13.83 6.64
N ALA A 68 9.05 13.71 7.31
CA ALA A 68 8.90 14.01 8.73
C ALA A 68 9.10 12.80 9.65
N VAL A 69 8.91 11.56 9.16
CA VAL A 69 8.98 10.35 9.99
C VAL A 69 10.24 9.56 9.67
N ARG A 70 11.23 9.63 10.55
CA ARG A 70 12.47 8.83 10.46
C ARG A 70 12.36 7.62 11.38
N TYR A 71 12.99 6.50 11.01
CA TYR A 71 13.06 5.28 11.85
C TYR A 71 13.52 5.53 13.29
N ARG A 72 14.31 6.60 13.51
CA ARG A 72 14.81 6.98 14.84
C ARG A 72 13.75 7.67 15.71
N ASP A 73 12.66 8.16 15.12
CA ASP A 73 11.60 8.87 15.84
C ASP A 73 10.65 7.90 16.55
N VAL A 74 10.55 6.65 16.08
CA VAL A 74 9.84 5.56 16.77
C VAL A 74 10.39 5.35 18.19
N PHE A 75 11.71 5.50 18.36
CA PHE A 75 12.35 5.40 19.68
C PHE A 75 12.33 6.71 20.46
N LYS A 76 11.94 7.85 19.88
CA LYS A 76 11.83 9.13 20.59
C LYS A 76 10.43 9.36 21.16
N SER A 77 9.40 9.04 20.39
CA SER A 77 8.01 9.30 20.78
C SER A 77 7.47 8.19 21.67
N LYS A 78 7.11 8.53 22.92
CA LYS A 78 6.58 7.59 23.92
C LYS A 78 5.31 6.88 23.42
N GLU A 79 4.47 7.57 22.67
CA GLU A 79 3.25 7.05 22.05
C GLU A 79 3.54 6.05 20.93
N MET A 80 4.48 6.37 20.02
CA MET A 80 4.89 5.44 18.96
C MET A 80 5.60 4.20 19.53
N ARG A 81 6.37 4.35 20.60
CA ARG A 81 7.00 3.23 21.29
C ARG A 81 5.96 2.34 21.97
N LEU A 82 4.91 2.92 22.57
CA LEU A 82 3.82 2.18 23.16
C LEU A 82 2.97 1.46 22.10
N ALA A 83 2.67 2.11 20.96
CA ALA A 83 1.99 1.47 19.84
C ALA A 83 2.82 0.32 19.23
N PHE A 84 4.14 0.52 19.11
CA PHE A 84 5.06 -0.52 18.66
C PHE A 84 5.11 -1.70 19.63
N LEU A 85 5.22 -1.44 20.94
CA LEU A 85 5.17 -2.47 21.98
C LEU A 85 3.81 -3.18 22.01
N ALA A 86 2.70 -2.46 21.93
CA ALA A 86 1.35 -3.05 21.89
C ALA A 86 1.13 -3.93 20.66
N GLY A 87 1.69 -3.57 19.50
CA GLY A 87 1.67 -4.43 18.32
C GLY A 87 2.59 -5.65 18.44
N LEU A 88 3.65 -5.57 19.24
CA LEU A 88 4.56 -6.69 19.53
C LEU A 88 4.02 -7.63 20.62
N ASP A 89 3.23 -7.08 21.54
CA ASP A 89 2.57 -7.79 22.65
C ASP A 89 1.29 -8.51 22.19
N PHE A 90 0.72 -8.13 21.04
CA PHE A 90 -0.38 -8.86 20.39
C PHE A 90 0.16 -10.07 19.62
N ARG A 91 0.68 -11.06 20.34
CA ARG A 91 1.00 -12.39 19.81
C ARG A 91 0.51 -13.49 20.73
#